data_AF-A0A8E0RPJ8-F1
#
_entry.id   AF-A0A8E0RPJ8-F1
#
_cell.length_a   1.000
_cell.length_b   1.000
_cell.length_c   1.000
_cell.angle_alpha   90.00
_cell.angle_beta   90.00
_cell.angle_gamma   90.00
#
_symmetry.space_group_name_H-M   'P 1'
#
loop_
_entity.id
_entity.type
_entity.pdbx_description
1 polymer ?
#
loop_
_entity_poly.entity_id
_entity_poly.type
_entity_poly.pdbx_seq_one_letter_code
_entity_poly.pdbx_strand_id
1 'polypeptide(L)'
;MSFDDNALFRQPEIFSYRDWSQEDERDVRAANAKLNYIGLDGSIGCLVNGAGLAMATMDLIQLHGGSPANFLDVGGGATATQVTEAFRLITADPKVHAILVNIFGGIMRCDVIAQGVVAAAAELNIKVPIVVRLQGTRVEDAKAIIGSSDMRILGCSDLDEAARMAVKLADIVQLARQAAVEVKFELPL
;
A
#
# COMPACT_ATOMS: atom_id res chain seq x y z
N MET A 1 -12.75 -0.37 -28.19
CA MET A 1 -13.80 -1.30 -27.71
C MET A 1 -13.44 -1.69 -26.28
N SER A 2 -14.39 -1.83 -25.37
CA SER A 2 -14.13 -2.21 -23.96
C SER A 2 -15.02 -3.41 -23.59
N PHE A 3 -14.56 -4.23 -22.66
CA PHE A 3 -15.25 -5.45 -22.19
C PHE A 3 -15.50 -5.36 -20.68
N ASP A 4 -16.54 -6.06 -20.20
CA ASP A 4 -16.82 -6.21 -18.77
C ASP A 4 -16.01 -7.37 -18.20
N ASP A 5 -15.00 -7.08 -17.37
CA ASP A 5 -14.17 -8.08 -16.71
C ASP A 5 -14.97 -9.08 -15.86
N ASN A 6 -16.14 -8.66 -15.33
CA ASN A 6 -17.01 -9.57 -14.58
C ASN A 6 -17.65 -10.65 -15.47
N ALA A 7 -17.60 -10.51 -16.80
CA ALA A 7 -18.10 -11.50 -17.74
C ALA A 7 -17.07 -12.58 -18.10
N LEU A 8 -15.82 -12.51 -17.58
CA LEU A 8 -14.74 -13.46 -17.88
C LEU A 8 -15.18 -14.93 -17.79
N PHE A 9 -15.89 -15.30 -16.72
CA PHE A 9 -16.29 -16.68 -16.45
C PHE A 9 -17.19 -17.30 -17.53
N ARG A 10 -17.88 -16.47 -18.32
CA ARG A 10 -18.82 -16.88 -19.38
C ARG A 10 -18.39 -16.46 -20.78
N GLN A 11 -17.21 -15.84 -20.92
CA GLN A 11 -16.65 -15.42 -22.21
C GLN A 11 -15.16 -15.83 -22.35
N PRO A 12 -14.78 -17.09 -22.07
CA PRO A 12 -13.37 -17.50 -22.04
C PRO A 12 -12.67 -17.29 -23.39
N GLU A 13 -13.38 -17.45 -24.50
CA GLU A 13 -12.83 -17.25 -25.85
C GLU A 13 -12.39 -15.79 -26.05
N ILE A 14 -13.22 -14.81 -25.70
CA ILE A 14 -12.90 -13.39 -25.86
C ILE A 14 -11.67 -13.01 -25.03
N PHE A 15 -11.63 -13.43 -23.77
CA PHE A 15 -10.53 -13.10 -22.87
C PHE A 15 -9.23 -13.87 -23.20
N SER A 16 -9.31 -14.96 -23.99
CA SER A 16 -8.12 -15.63 -24.51
C SER A 16 -7.34 -14.78 -25.53
N TYR A 17 -8.00 -13.79 -26.15
CA TYR A 17 -7.35 -12.83 -27.05
C TYR A 17 -6.73 -11.63 -26.32
N ARG A 18 -6.77 -11.57 -24.98
CA ARG A 18 -6.16 -10.48 -24.21
C ARG A 18 -4.64 -10.52 -24.38
N ASP A 19 -4.09 -9.43 -24.91
CA ASP A 19 -2.65 -9.27 -25.12
C ASP A 19 -2.01 -8.51 -23.95
N TRP A 20 -1.48 -9.28 -22.99
CA TRP A 20 -0.80 -8.74 -21.81
C TRP A 20 0.49 -7.99 -22.14
N SER A 21 1.07 -8.15 -23.34
CA SER A 21 2.30 -7.46 -23.73
C SER A 21 2.12 -5.96 -23.97
N GLN A 22 0.86 -5.51 -24.12
CA GLN A 22 0.50 -4.12 -24.32
C GLN A 22 0.11 -3.41 -23.01
N GLU A 23 0.06 -4.14 -21.89
CA GLU A 23 -0.29 -3.61 -20.57
C GLU A 23 0.96 -3.31 -19.74
N ASP A 24 0.85 -2.44 -18.74
CA ASP A 24 1.94 -2.18 -17.80
C ASP A 24 2.26 -3.46 -17.01
N GLU A 25 3.54 -3.86 -16.98
CA GLU A 25 3.98 -5.09 -16.30
C GLU A 25 3.55 -5.13 -14.82
N ARG A 26 3.43 -3.96 -14.17
CA ARG A 26 2.96 -3.82 -12.79
C ARG A 26 1.48 -4.20 -12.67
N ASP A 27 0.65 -3.76 -13.62
CA ASP A 27 -0.78 -4.07 -13.67
C ASP A 27 -0.98 -5.57 -13.95
N VAL A 28 -0.20 -6.14 -14.88
CA VAL A 28 -0.22 -7.59 -15.17
C VAL A 28 0.14 -8.41 -13.93
N ARG A 29 1.20 -8.03 -13.23
CA ARG A 29 1.63 -8.71 -12.00
C ARG A 29 0.57 -8.60 -10.90
N ALA A 30 -0.04 -7.44 -10.73
CA ALA A 30 -1.11 -7.24 -9.77
C ALA A 30 -2.34 -8.11 -10.09
N ALA A 31 -2.74 -8.18 -11.36
CA ALA A 31 -3.84 -9.04 -11.81
C ALA A 31 -3.57 -10.53 -11.48
N ASN A 32 -2.35 -11.01 -11.72
CA ASN A 32 -1.94 -12.37 -11.36
C ASN A 32 -1.97 -12.63 -9.85
N ALA A 33 -1.69 -11.61 -9.04
CA ALA A 33 -1.78 -11.66 -7.57
C ALA A 33 -3.21 -11.40 -7.04
N LYS A 34 -4.20 -11.21 -7.92
CA LYS A 34 -5.58 -10.83 -7.56
C LYS A 34 -5.64 -9.54 -6.75
N LEU A 35 -4.86 -8.54 -7.17
CA LEU A 35 -4.84 -7.20 -6.62
C LEU A 35 -5.39 -6.24 -7.67
N ASN A 36 -6.23 -5.30 -7.23
CA ASN A 36 -6.63 -4.18 -8.09
C ASN A 36 -5.58 -3.09 -7.93
N TYR A 37 -4.75 -2.88 -8.94
CA TYR A 37 -3.66 -1.91 -8.92
C TYR A 37 -3.74 -1.02 -10.15
N ILE A 38 -3.42 0.26 -9.97
CA ILE A 38 -3.21 1.20 -11.07
C ILE A 38 -2.01 2.07 -10.68
N GLY A 39 -0.98 2.07 -11.51
CA GLY A 39 0.18 2.95 -11.34
C GLY A 39 -0.17 4.42 -11.59
N LEU A 40 0.37 5.32 -10.76
CA LEU A 40 0.28 6.77 -10.90
C LEU A 40 1.70 7.38 -10.84
N ASP A 41 1.80 8.69 -10.98
CA ASP A 41 3.10 9.40 -11.06
C ASP A 41 3.62 9.98 -9.74
N GLY A 42 2.92 9.75 -8.64
CA GLY A 42 3.28 10.28 -7.33
C GLY A 42 4.42 9.56 -6.62
N SER A 43 4.61 9.90 -5.34
CA SER A 43 5.72 9.43 -4.50
C SER A 43 5.27 8.70 -3.23
N ILE A 44 3.97 8.62 -2.97
CA ILE A 44 3.42 7.96 -1.78
C ILE A 44 2.64 6.72 -2.20
N GLY A 45 3.20 5.55 -1.91
CA GLY A 45 2.56 4.28 -2.19
C GLY A 45 1.34 4.07 -1.30
N CYS A 46 0.24 3.58 -1.86
CA CYS A 46 -0.98 3.31 -1.10
C CYS A 46 -1.27 1.81 -1.06
N LEU A 47 -1.62 1.26 0.09
CA LEU A 47 -2.14 -0.10 0.25
C LEU A 47 -3.39 -0.04 1.11
N VAL A 48 -4.54 -0.30 0.51
CA VAL A 48 -5.85 -0.09 1.17
C VAL A 48 -6.77 -1.28 0.90
N ASN A 49 -7.74 -1.53 1.77
CA ASN A 49 -8.84 -2.46 1.50
C ASN A 49 -10.14 -1.70 1.19
N GLY A 50 -10.76 -2.05 0.07
CA GLY A 50 -11.95 -1.43 -0.49
C GLY A 50 -11.61 -0.25 -1.40
N ALA A 51 -12.06 -0.32 -2.65
CA ALA A 51 -11.82 0.71 -3.68
C ALA A 51 -12.23 2.13 -3.25
N GLY A 52 -13.37 2.30 -2.57
CA GLY A 52 -13.80 3.61 -2.08
C GLY A 52 -12.85 4.21 -1.03
N LEU A 53 -12.34 3.39 -0.12
CA LEU A 53 -11.36 3.82 0.88
C LEU A 53 -10.00 4.10 0.23
N ALA A 54 -9.63 3.34 -0.79
CA ALA A 54 -8.40 3.55 -1.56
C ALA A 54 -8.42 4.92 -2.27
N MET A 55 -9.52 5.26 -2.94
CA MET A 55 -9.73 6.59 -3.53
C MET A 55 -9.68 7.70 -2.49
N ALA A 56 -10.41 7.56 -1.39
CA ALA A 56 -10.40 8.57 -0.32
C ALA A 56 -9.01 8.76 0.33
N THR A 57 -8.21 7.69 0.40
CA THR A 57 -6.83 7.76 0.93
C THR A 57 -5.93 8.56 -0.02
N MET A 58 -6.05 8.33 -1.33
CA MET A 58 -5.33 9.11 -2.35
C MET A 58 -5.74 10.59 -2.32
N ASP A 59 -7.04 10.86 -2.19
CA ASP A 59 -7.56 12.23 -2.10
C ASP A 59 -7.02 12.97 -0.87
N LEU A 60 -6.94 12.29 0.29
CA LEU A 60 -6.35 12.88 1.50
C LEU A 60 -4.84 13.12 1.37
N ILE A 61 -4.10 12.22 0.74
CA ILE A 61 -2.68 12.46 0.43
C ILE A 61 -2.54 13.74 -0.41
N GLN A 62 -3.36 13.88 -1.45
CA GLN A 62 -3.34 15.05 -2.33
C GLN A 62 -3.76 16.33 -1.60
N LEU A 63 -4.76 16.25 -0.73
CA LEU A 63 -5.24 17.36 0.11
C LEU A 63 -4.14 17.89 1.03
N HIS A 64 -3.31 16.99 1.59
CA HIS A 64 -2.16 17.35 2.42
C HIS A 64 -0.90 17.74 1.62
N GLY A 65 -1.01 17.85 0.29
CA GLY A 65 0.07 18.32 -0.58
C GLY A 65 1.02 17.24 -1.09
N GLY A 66 0.76 15.96 -0.79
CA GLY A 66 1.50 14.85 -1.37
C GLY A 66 0.96 14.44 -2.74
N SER A 67 1.56 13.40 -3.33
CA SER A 67 1.08 12.80 -4.57
C SER A 67 1.04 11.27 -4.45
N PRO A 68 -0.11 10.63 -4.65
CA PRO A 68 -0.23 9.18 -4.59
C PRO A 68 0.49 8.52 -5.77
N ALA A 69 1.33 7.53 -5.49
CA ALA A 69 2.10 6.78 -6.49
C ALA A 69 1.29 5.66 -7.14
N ASN A 70 0.20 5.23 -6.52
CA ASN A 70 -0.65 4.18 -7.04
C ASN A 70 -2.03 4.19 -6.38
N PHE A 71 -3.00 3.62 -7.08
CA PHE A 71 -4.19 3.03 -6.47
C PHE A 71 -3.90 1.55 -6.19
N LEU A 72 -4.25 1.03 -5.01
CA LEU A 72 -4.20 -0.40 -4.73
C LEU A 72 -5.28 -0.81 -3.72
N ASP A 73 -6.16 -1.72 -4.15
CA ASP A 73 -7.15 -2.38 -3.31
C ASP A 73 -6.83 -3.87 -3.16
N VAL A 74 -6.53 -4.30 -1.93
CA VAL A 74 -6.27 -5.71 -1.57
C VAL A 74 -7.54 -6.53 -1.34
N GLY A 75 -8.71 -5.89 -1.30
CA GLY A 75 -10.01 -6.51 -1.03
C GLY A 75 -10.26 -6.83 0.45
N GLY A 76 -11.47 -7.31 0.77
CA GLY A 76 -11.93 -7.57 2.14
C GLY A 76 -11.41 -8.85 2.82
N GLY A 77 -10.69 -9.71 2.09
CA GLY A 77 -10.13 -10.97 2.60
C GLY A 77 -8.64 -11.15 2.32
N ALA A 78 -7.88 -10.05 2.29
CA ALA A 78 -6.47 -10.03 1.94
C ALA A 78 -5.64 -11.02 2.77
N THR A 79 -4.87 -11.85 2.07
CA THR A 79 -3.93 -12.79 2.66
C THR A 79 -2.55 -12.16 2.87
N ALA A 80 -1.72 -12.73 3.75
CA ALA A 80 -0.34 -12.27 3.93
C ALA A 80 0.48 -12.27 2.62
N THR A 81 0.24 -13.24 1.74
CA THR A 81 0.86 -13.32 0.41
C THR A 81 0.44 -12.14 -0.48
N GLN A 82 -0.85 -11.78 -0.48
CA GLN A 82 -1.33 -10.61 -1.23
C GLN A 82 -0.75 -9.30 -0.70
N VAL A 83 -0.63 -9.16 0.63
CA VAL A 83 0.02 -7.98 1.25
C VAL A 83 1.49 -7.91 0.83
N THR A 84 2.20 -9.04 0.81
CA THR A 84 3.61 -9.10 0.40
C THR A 84 3.80 -8.72 -1.07
N GLU A 85 2.96 -9.25 -1.98
CA GLU A 85 3.02 -8.86 -3.40
C GLU A 85 2.61 -7.40 -3.61
N ALA A 86 1.67 -6.86 -2.83
CA ALA A 86 1.33 -5.45 -2.85
C ALA A 86 2.53 -4.56 -2.46
N PHE A 87 3.24 -4.91 -1.37
CA PHE A 87 4.48 -4.21 -1.02
C PHE A 87 5.54 -4.32 -2.09
N ARG A 88 5.69 -5.49 -2.71
CA ARG A 88 6.65 -5.70 -3.79
C ARG A 88 6.35 -4.85 -5.02
N LEU A 89 5.08 -4.73 -5.39
CA LEU A 89 4.62 -3.83 -6.47
C LEU A 89 4.94 -2.37 -6.15
N ILE A 90 4.59 -1.91 -4.95
CA ILE A 90 4.81 -0.52 -4.53
C ILE A 90 6.31 -0.19 -4.45
N THR A 91 7.11 -1.07 -3.86
CA THR A 91 8.55 -0.85 -3.64
C THR A 91 9.41 -1.06 -4.89
N ALA A 92 8.86 -1.67 -5.93
CA ALA A 92 9.52 -1.75 -7.24
C ALA A 92 9.60 -0.38 -7.93
N ASP A 93 8.71 0.57 -7.57
CA ASP A 93 8.75 1.92 -8.11
C ASP A 93 9.73 2.82 -7.33
N PRO A 94 10.85 3.26 -7.94
CA PRO A 94 11.84 4.09 -7.25
C PRO A 94 11.32 5.48 -6.87
N LYS A 95 10.21 5.95 -7.48
CA LYS A 95 9.55 7.21 -7.13
C LYS A 95 8.92 7.16 -5.75
N VAL A 96 8.64 5.96 -5.21
CA VAL A 96 8.03 5.80 -3.89
C VAL A 96 9.02 6.18 -2.79
N HIS A 97 8.62 7.14 -1.98
CA HIS A 97 9.38 7.71 -0.87
C HIS A 97 8.77 7.36 0.50
N ALA A 98 7.48 7.07 0.56
CA ALA A 98 6.78 6.56 1.74
C ALA A 98 5.62 5.66 1.32
N ILE A 99 5.14 4.81 2.24
CA ILE A 99 3.99 3.94 2.01
C ILE A 99 2.93 4.21 3.08
N LEU A 100 1.70 4.45 2.66
CA LEU A 100 0.52 4.53 3.53
C LEU A 100 -0.31 3.25 3.41
N VAL A 101 -0.34 2.47 4.49
CA VAL A 101 -1.21 1.32 4.66
C VAL A 101 -2.44 1.76 5.45
N ASN A 102 -3.62 1.72 4.85
CA ASN A 102 -4.88 2.06 5.52
C ASN A 102 -5.83 0.88 5.43
N ILE A 103 -6.02 0.17 6.54
CA ILE A 103 -6.88 -1.02 6.58
C ILE A 103 -7.99 -0.84 7.61
N PHE A 104 -9.22 -1.03 7.15
CA PHE A 104 -10.40 -1.11 8.00
C PHE A 104 -10.86 -2.57 8.13
N GLY A 105 -10.51 -3.18 9.26
CA GLY A 105 -10.86 -4.53 9.67
C GLY A 105 -12.31 -4.64 10.15
N GLY A 106 -13.22 -4.98 9.24
CA GLY A 106 -14.51 -5.55 9.60
C GLY A 106 -14.35 -7.03 9.96
N ILE A 107 -14.41 -7.88 8.94
CA ILE A 107 -14.17 -9.34 9.07
C ILE A 107 -12.67 -9.69 9.22
N MET A 108 -11.77 -8.78 8.83
CA MET A 108 -10.33 -8.99 8.99
C MET A 108 -9.88 -8.62 10.39
N ARG A 109 -8.91 -9.39 10.91
CA ARG A 109 -8.25 -9.08 12.18
C ARG A 109 -7.00 -8.25 11.96
N CYS A 110 -6.89 -7.13 12.66
CA CYS A 110 -5.79 -6.19 12.49
C CYS A 110 -4.43 -6.80 12.90
N ASP A 111 -4.42 -7.73 13.86
CA ASP A 111 -3.19 -8.40 14.31
C ASP A 111 -2.55 -9.26 13.21
N VAL A 112 -3.35 -10.00 12.45
CA VAL A 112 -2.89 -10.79 11.30
C VAL A 112 -2.33 -9.88 10.19
N ILE A 113 -3.00 -8.75 9.94
CA ILE A 113 -2.53 -7.77 8.95
C ILE A 113 -1.22 -7.12 9.40
N ALA A 114 -1.11 -6.72 10.67
CA ALA A 114 0.13 -6.16 11.21
C ALA A 114 1.29 -7.15 11.10
N GLN A 115 1.07 -8.44 11.40
CA GLN A 115 2.08 -9.49 11.17
C GLN A 115 2.50 -9.57 9.70
N GLY A 116 1.52 -9.55 8.78
CA GLY A 116 1.78 -9.55 7.35
C GLY A 116 2.59 -8.34 6.87
N VAL A 117 2.28 -7.15 7.39
CA VAL A 117 3.02 -5.91 7.09
C VAL A 117 4.46 -5.99 7.60
N VAL A 118 4.66 -6.39 8.86
CA VAL A 118 6.01 -6.52 9.46
C VAL A 118 6.83 -7.58 8.72
N ALA A 119 6.24 -8.74 8.43
CA ALA A 119 6.89 -9.82 7.71
C ALA A 119 7.29 -9.39 6.29
N ALA A 120 6.37 -8.78 5.54
CA ALA A 120 6.64 -8.29 4.18
C ALA A 120 7.73 -7.21 4.19
N ALA A 121 7.67 -6.28 5.16
CA ALA A 121 8.65 -5.22 5.28
C ALA A 121 10.06 -5.77 5.59
N ALA A 122 10.15 -6.80 6.43
CA ALA A 122 11.41 -7.47 6.75
C ALA A 122 11.94 -8.28 5.56
N GLU A 123 11.09 -9.10 4.92
CA GLU A 123 11.45 -9.94 3.77
C GLU A 123 11.97 -9.09 2.60
N LEU A 124 11.28 -8.00 2.28
CA LEU A 124 11.62 -7.11 1.17
C LEU A 124 12.65 -6.05 1.56
N ASN A 125 13.11 -6.04 2.82
CA ASN A 125 14.07 -5.08 3.35
C ASN A 125 13.71 -3.61 3.06
N ILE A 126 12.43 -3.27 3.29
CA ILE A 126 11.86 -1.97 2.91
C ILE A 126 12.58 -0.85 3.68
N LYS A 127 13.14 0.11 2.94
CA LYS A 127 13.89 1.24 3.50
C LYS A 127 13.07 2.51 3.65
N VAL A 128 12.03 2.66 2.84
CA VAL A 128 11.11 3.79 2.92
C VAL A 128 10.23 3.66 4.18
N PRO A 129 9.89 4.77 4.84
CA PRO A 129 8.99 4.77 5.98
C PRO A 129 7.60 4.26 5.60
N ILE A 130 7.00 3.48 6.48
CA ILE A 130 5.65 2.94 6.34
C ILE A 130 4.78 3.59 7.42
N VAL A 131 3.71 4.25 7.01
CA VAL A 131 2.65 4.73 7.92
C VAL A 131 1.50 3.75 7.84
N VAL A 132 1.06 3.25 8.98
CA VAL A 132 0.01 2.25 9.07
C VAL A 132 -1.13 2.78 9.91
N ARG A 133 -2.33 2.76 9.35
CA ARG A 133 -3.57 3.02 10.06
C ARG A 133 -4.43 1.76 9.99
N LEU A 134 -4.59 1.11 11.15
CA LEU A 134 -5.46 -0.05 11.32
C LEU A 134 -6.65 0.33 12.20
N GLN A 135 -7.85 0.02 11.74
CA GLN A 135 -9.08 0.09 12.54
C GLN A 135 -9.79 -1.24 12.48
N GLY A 136 -10.47 -1.67 13.54
CA GLY A 136 -11.20 -2.94 13.54
C GLY A 136 -10.94 -3.82 14.76
N THR A 137 -11.00 -5.13 14.55
CA THR A 137 -10.80 -6.11 15.61
C THR A 137 -9.32 -6.28 15.96
N ARG A 138 -9.00 -6.37 17.26
CA ARG A 138 -7.63 -6.57 17.80
C ARG A 138 -6.62 -5.49 17.40
N VAL A 139 -7.05 -4.24 17.29
CA VAL A 139 -6.18 -3.10 16.95
C VAL A 139 -5.06 -2.90 17.97
N GLU A 140 -5.33 -3.08 19.26
CA GLU A 140 -4.30 -2.93 20.30
C GLU A 140 -3.17 -3.96 20.16
N ASP A 141 -3.51 -5.21 19.83
CA ASP A 141 -2.51 -6.23 19.54
C ASP A 141 -1.70 -5.87 18.27
N ALA A 142 -2.37 -5.33 17.25
CA ALA A 142 -1.74 -4.89 16.02
C ALA A 142 -0.75 -3.74 16.26
N LYS A 143 -1.10 -2.77 17.12
CA LYS A 143 -0.20 -1.69 17.56
C LYS A 143 1.00 -2.25 18.30
N ALA A 144 0.79 -3.21 19.21
CA ALA A 144 1.89 -3.85 19.93
C ALA A 144 2.85 -4.61 18.99
N ILE A 145 2.31 -5.31 17.98
CA ILE A 145 3.12 -5.99 16.93
C ILE A 145 3.95 -4.98 16.15
N ILE A 146 3.37 -3.84 15.78
CA ILE A 146 4.08 -2.78 15.04
C ILE A 146 5.15 -2.12 15.94
N GLY A 147 4.81 -1.74 17.17
CA GLY A 147 5.71 -1.05 18.09
C GLY A 147 6.84 -1.92 18.63
N SER A 148 6.70 -3.25 18.59
CA SER A 148 7.78 -4.20 18.91
C SER A 148 8.65 -4.57 17.71
N SER A 149 8.32 -4.09 16.50
CA SER A 149 9.13 -4.35 15.32
C SER A 149 10.30 -3.39 15.22
N ASP A 150 11.47 -3.88 14.80
CA ASP A 150 12.64 -3.03 14.46
C ASP A 150 12.49 -2.30 13.11
N MET A 151 11.27 -2.27 12.57
CA MET A 151 10.96 -1.73 11.25
C MET A 151 10.52 -0.26 11.36
N ARG A 152 10.71 0.49 10.27
CA ARG A 152 10.32 1.91 10.16
C ARG A 152 8.81 2.07 9.95
N ILE A 153 8.02 1.57 10.88
CA ILE A 153 6.56 1.52 10.79
C ILE A 153 5.96 2.44 11.85
N LEU A 154 5.21 3.45 11.42
CA LEU A 154 4.50 4.38 12.29
C LEU A 154 3.02 3.98 12.36
N GLY A 155 2.53 3.64 13.54
CA GLY A 155 1.10 3.41 13.78
C GLY A 155 0.34 4.72 13.98
N CYS A 156 -0.70 4.96 13.20
CA CYS A 156 -1.63 6.08 13.35
C CYS A 156 -3.05 5.57 13.67
N SER A 157 -3.82 6.35 14.44
CA SER A 157 -5.21 6.00 14.78
C SER A 157 -6.22 6.63 13.81
N ASP A 158 -5.91 7.85 13.36
CA ASP A 158 -6.76 8.65 12.48
C ASP A 158 -6.23 8.67 11.03
N LEU A 159 -7.15 8.80 10.06
CA LEU A 159 -6.78 8.78 8.64
C LEU A 159 -6.16 10.11 8.18
N ASP A 160 -6.65 11.24 8.67
CA ASP A 160 -6.09 12.56 8.36
C ASP A 160 -4.67 12.68 8.90
N GLU A 161 -4.47 12.21 10.13
CA GLU A 161 -3.14 12.08 10.73
C GLU A 161 -2.21 11.20 9.89
N ALA A 162 -2.68 10.01 9.50
CA ALA A 162 -1.87 9.06 8.73
C ALA A 162 -1.45 9.63 7.37
N ALA A 163 -2.37 10.31 6.66
CA ALA A 163 -2.07 10.97 5.40
C ALA A 163 -1.04 12.08 5.59
N ARG A 164 -1.25 13.00 6.54
CA ARG A 164 -0.31 14.09 6.86
C ARG A 164 1.08 13.55 7.24
N MET A 165 1.15 12.47 8.00
CA MET A 165 2.43 11.85 8.37
C MET A 165 3.11 11.19 7.17
N ALA A 166 2.37 10.51 6.29
CA ALA A 166 2.92 9.91 5.08
C ALA A 166 3.53 10.98 4.16
N VAL A 167 2.85 12.11 3.97
CA VAL A 167 3.36 13.25 3.19
C VAL A 167 4.66 13.80 3.80
N LYS A 168 4.65 14.13 5.10
CA LYS A 168 5.84 14.66 5.77
C LYS A 168 7.05 13.73 5.68
N LEU A 169 6.84 12.44 5.87
CA LEU A 169 7.91 11.45 5.79
C LEU A 169 8.43 11.30 4.36
N ALA A 170 7.55 11.33 3.35
CA ALA A 170 7.94 11.34 1.94
C ALA A 170 8.78 12.57 1.59
N ASP A 171 8.40 13.76 2.07
CA ASP A 171 9.13 15.00 1.85
C ASP A 171 10.53 14.97 2.48
N ILE A 172 10.64 14.44 3.71
CA ILE A 172 11.95 14.27 4.38
C ILE A 172 12.85 13.34 3.56
N VAL A 173 12.31 12.21 3.07
CA VAL A 173 13.06 11.27 2.22
C VAL A 173 13.46 11.94 0.90
N GLN A 174 12.58 12.73 0.30
CA GLN A 174 12.88 13.46 -0.94
C GLN A 174 14.00 14.47 -0.75
N LEU A 175 13.92 15.30 0.30
CA LEU A 175 14.95 16.29 0.63
C LEU A 175 16.29 15.63 0.92
N ALA A 176 16.28 14.49 1.63
CA ALA A 176 17.49 13.74 1.90
C ALA A 176 18.13 13.16 0.65
N ARG A 177 17.33 12.60 -0.27
CA ARG A 177 17.82 12.14 -1.59
C ARG A 177 18.43 13.29 -2.39
N GLN A 178 17.79 14.47 -2.39
CA GLN A 178 18.31 15.67 -3.07
C GLN A 178 19.62 16.18 -2.45
N ALA A 179 19.74 16.10 -1.13
CA ALA A 179 20.95 16.48 -0.39
C ALA A 179 22.02 15.37 -0.36
N ALA A 180 21.77 14.21 -0.99
CA ALA A 180 22.64 13.04 -0.95
C ALA A 180 23.03 12.59 0.48
N VAL A 181 22.08 12.68 1.42
CA VAL A 181 22.25 12.24 2.82
C VAL A 181 21.33 11.07 3.14
N GLU A 182 21.78 10.16 4.00
CA GLU A 182 20.93 9.10 4.54
C GLU A 182 20.18 9.59 5.78
N VAL A 183 18.88 9.32 5.84
CA VAL A 183 18.05 9.56 7.02
C VAL A 183 17.71 8.26 7.70
N LYS A 184 17.89 8.25 9.02
CA LYS A 184 17.37 7.21 9.89
C LYS A 184 16.22 7.81 10.69
N PHE A 185 15.03 7.22 10.55
CA PHE A 185 13.88 7.60 11.35
C PHE A 185 13.90 6.86 12.68
N GLU A 186 13.79 7.60 13.77
CA GLU A 186 13.43 7.07 15.09
C GLU A 186 11.99 7.48 15.35
N LEU A 187 11.10 6.48 15.39
CA LEU A 187 9.66 6.71 15.56
C LEU A 187 9.31 6.54 17.05
N PRO A 188 8.42 7.38 17.59
CA PRO A 188 7.94 7.20 18.96
C PRO A 188 7.19 5.87 19.09
N LEU A 189 7.42 5.18 20.21
CA LEU A 189 6.71 3.95 20.62
C LEU A 189 5.25 4.24 20.95
#